data_AF-A0A969YM99-F1
#
_entry.id   AF-A0A969YM99-F1
#
_cell.length_a   1.000
_cell.length_b   1.000
_cell.length_c   1.000
_cell.angle_alpha   90.00
_cell.angle_beta   90.00
_cell.angle_gamma   90.00
#
_symmetry.space_group_name_H-M   'P 1'
#
loop_
_entity.id
_entity.type
_entity.pdbx_description
1 polymer ?
#
loop_
_entity_poly.entity_id
_entity_poly.type
_entity_poly.pdbx_seq_one_letter_code
_entity_poly.pdbx_strand_id
1 'polypeptide(L)'
;MPQQTKPKVPEVVKPGLTGSWHGRDAVRLGLRMMLNILFVSLLYLILSLLLSFDSVALRVLAGLMLVLAAGTYLYYGGMNAGQSDAAFGEIMYQRRQEGHAVSPADENRCFHPAKGFFAASLGALPYCLIALVFAFLAQPSTYTLGVLPTWMTSYTRQSGIGDALAYYQSHEGISVAAVLRILVRSMTMPFINVAVKLGVDATLWAERLSPLWVLIAPLGYGFGYAQGLALRRKINTGILIGDQRKKRRERRERKARARRNTPERLI
;
A
#
# COMPACT_ATOMS: atom_id res chain seq x y z
N MET A 1 -17.37 -38.59 4.92
CA MET A 1 -18.51 -37.70 5.22
C MET A 1 -18.51 -36.55 4.21
N PRO A 2 -19.50 -36.43 3.32
CA PRO A 2 -19.54 -35.33 2.35
C PRO A 2 -19.88 -34.02 3.09
N GLN A 3 -18.99 -33.03 2.98
CA GLN A 3 -19.22 -31.68 3.49
C GLN A 3 -20.44 -31.09 2.76
N GLN A 4 -21.57 -30.97 3.46
CA GLN A 4 -22.71 -30.21 2.96
C GLN A 4 -22.26 -28.76 2.75
N THR A 5 -22.03 -28.39 1.49
CA THR A 5 -21.78 -27.03 1.06
C THR A 5 -23.00 -26.19 1.42
N LYS A 6 -22.86 -25.37 2.46
CA LYS A 6 -23.91 -24.43 2.90
C LYS A 6 -24.38 -23.63 1.68
N PRO A 7 -25.70 -23.52 1.42
CA PRO A 7 -26.21 -22.78 0.28
C PRO A 7 -25.69 -21.34 0.33
N LYS A 8 -25.01 -20.91 -0.74
CA LYS A 8 -24.49 -19.54 -0.87
C LYS A 8 -25.69 -18.58 -0.80
N VAL A 9 -25.73 -17.79 0.26
CA VAL A 9 -26.73 -16.73 0.41
C VAL A 9 -26.49 -15.71 -0.71
N PRO A 10 -27.53 -15.30 -1.46
CA PRO A 10 -27.38 -14.30 -2.51
C PRO A 10 -26.81 -13.01 -1.94
N GLU A 11 -25.84 -12.42 -2.64
CA GLU A 11 -25.15 -11.20 -2.23
C GLU A 11 -26.12 -10.02 -2.22
N VAL A 12 -26.17 -9.29 -1.10
CA VAL A 12 -27.07 -8.13 -0.94
C VAL A 12 -26.38 -6.89 -1.49
N VAL A 13 -26.81 -6.47 -2.68
CA VAL A 13 -26.39 -5.21 -3.29
C VAL A 13 -27.37 -4.11 -2.87
N LYS A 14 -26.90 -3.17 -2.04
CA LYS A 14 -27.67 -1.96 -1.73
C LYS A 14 -27.40 -0.89 -2.79
N PRO A 15 -28.42 -0.15 -3.24
CA PRO A 15 -28.20 1.03 -4.08
C PRO A 15 -27.43 2.09 -3.29
N GLY A 16 -26.50 2.76 -3.95
CA GLY A 16 -25.67 3.81 -3.36
C GLY A 16 -25.34 4.87 -4.41
N LEU A 17 -25.06 6.08 -3.96
CA LEU A 17 -24.60 7.15 -4.85
C LEU A 17 -23.14 6.91 -5.26
N THR A 18 -22.82 7.25 -6.51
CA THR A 18 -21.46 7.20 -7.05
C THR A 18 -20.84 8.58 -7.00
N GLY A 19 -19.62 8.67 -6.46
CA GLY A 19 -18.93 9.95 -6.35
C GLY A 19 -18.03 10.27 -7.55
N SER A 20 -17.27 11.35 -7.41
CA SER A 20 -16.29 11.78 -8.41
C SER A 20 -14.94 11.09 -8.20
N TRP A 21 -14.18 10.88 -9.29
CA TRP A 21 -12.86 10.26 -9.21
C TRP A 21 -11.71 11.25 -8.93
N HIS A 22 -11.89 12.55 -9.24
CA HIS A 22 -10.85 13.59 -9.12
C HIS A 22 -11.23 14.73 -8.14
N GLY A 23 -12.10 14.48 -7.17
CA GLY A 23 -12.51 15.48 -6.18
C GLY A 23 -11.38 15.88 -5.21
N ARG A 24 -11.60 16.96 -4.43
CA ARG A 24 -10.67 17.41 -3.37
C ARG A 24 -10.32 16.31 -2.37
N ASP A 25 -11.26 15.42 -2.09
CA ASP A 25 -11.03 14.27 -1.22
C ASP A 25 -10.07 13.25 -1.83
N ALA A 26 -10.10 13.05 -3.15
CA ALA A 26 -9.17 12.17 -3.86
C ALA A 26 -7.74 12.72 -3.81
N VAL A 27 -7.59 14.05 -3.91
CA VAL A 27 -6.29 14.73 -3.73
C VAL A 27 -5.77 14.57 -2.31
N ARG A 28 -6.64 14.80 -1.30
CA ARG A 28 -6.27 14.60 0.11
C ARG A 28 -5.88 13.15 0.40
N LEU A 29 -6.55 12.19 -0.23
CA LEU A 29 -6.21 10.77 -0.16
C LEU A 29 -4.84 10.48 -0.78
N GLY A 30 -4.54 11.10 -1.93
CA GLY A 30 -3.22 11.01 -2.57
C GLY A 30 -2.09 11.60 -1.72
N LEU A 31 -2.31 12.70 -1.01
CA LEU A 31 -1.32 13.24 -0.08
C LEU A 31 -1.06 12.31 1.11
N ARG A 32 -2.10 11.67 1.65
CA ARG A 32 -1.92 10.63 2.68
C ARG A 32 -1.17 9.42 2.11
N MET A 33 -1.46 9.07 0.86
CA MET A 33 -0.76 7.98 0.17
C MET A 33 0.73 8.27 0.01
N MET A 34 1.09 9.50 -0.35
CA MET A 34 2.49 9.94 -0.45
C MET A 34 3.25 9.66 0.87
N LEU A 35 2.66 9.99 2.02
CA LEU A 35 3.25 9.70 3.34
C LEU A 35 3.32 8.19 3.64
N ASN A 36 2.29 7.43 3.28
CA ASN A 36 2.32 5.97 3.46
C ASN A 36 3.42 5.32 2.62
N ILE A 37 3.64 5.80 1.39
CA ILE A 37 4.71 5.35 0.51
C ILE A 37 6.08 5.64 1.13
N LEU A 38 6.27 6.83 1.69
CA LEU A 38 7.50 7.20 2.40
C LEU A 38 7.73 6.32 3.64
N PHE A 39 6.68 6.00 4.39
CA PHE A 39 6.77 5.09 5.52
C PHE A 39 7.18 3.67 5.08
N VAL A 40 6.57 3.16 4.01
CA VAL A 40 6.94 1.86 3.43
C VAL A 40 8.38 1.86 2.93
N SER A 41 8.87 2.95 2.34
CA SER A 41 10.25 3.02 1.85
C SER A 41 11.27 2.98 2.98
N LEU A 42 10.95 3.56 4.15
CA LEU A 42 11.78 3.43 5.35
C LEU A 42 11.84 1.97 5.82
N LEU A 43 10.71 1.26 5.83
CA LEU A 43 10.67 -0.16 6.17
C LEU A 43 11.46 -1.01 5.17
N TYR A 44 11.35 -0.71 3.88
CA TYR A 44 12.14 -1.36 2.84
C TYR A 44 13.63 -1.17 3.07
N LEU A 45 14.08 0.04 3.39
CA LEU A 45 15.48 0.31 3.68
C LEU A 45 15.99 -0.52 4.87
N ILE A 46 15.29 -0.43 6.01
CA ILE A 46 15.72 -1.09 7.25
C ILE A 46 15.68 -2.61 7.10
N LEU A 47 14.58 -3.16 6.59
CA LEU A 47 14.41 -4.61 6.48
C LEU A 47 15.29 -5.21 5.38
N SER A 48 15.53 -4.52 4.27
CA SER A 48 16.47 -5.01 3.25
C SER A 48 17.91 -5.01 3.76
N LEU A 49 18.27 -4.07 4.64
CA LEU A 49 19.58 -4.07 5.28
C LEU A 49 19.73 -5.24 6.25
N LEU A 50 18.70 -5.52 7.06
CA LEU A 50 18.68 -6.65 7.99
C LEU A 50 18.64 -8.01 7.28
N LEU A 51 17.98 -8.10 6.12
CA LEU A 51 17.78 -9.33 5.36
C LEU A 51 18.79 -9.50 4.22
N SER A 52 19.99 -8.96 4.37
CA SER A 52 21.09 -9.09 3.42
C SER A 52 21.81 -10.45 3.56
N PHE A 53 21.12 -11.54 3.21
CA PHE A 53 21.68 -12.89 3.23
C PHE A 53 22.84 -13.07 2.24
N ASP A 54 23.72 -14.06 2.41
CA ASP A 54 24.75 -14.31 1.40
C ASP A 54 24.20 -15.09 0.18
N SER A 55 23.20 -15.94 0.41
CA SER A 55 22.51 -16.69 -0.64
C SER A 55 21.57 -15.81 -1.46
N VAL A 56 21.70 -15.88 -2.80
CA VAL A 56 20.81 -15.20 -3.76
C VAL A 56 19.36 -15.64 -3.55
N ALA A 57 19.12 -16.95 -3.36
CA ALA A 57 17.77 -17.48 -3.19
C ALA A 57 17.06 -16.88 -1.96
N LEU A 58 17.78 -16.76 -0.83
CA LEU A 58 17.24 -16.14 0.37
C LEU A 58 16.98 -14.64 0.19
N ARG A 59 17.85 -13.91 -0.52
CA ARG A 59 17.60 -12.50 -0.85
C ARG A 59 16.36 -12.32 -1.71
N VAL A 60 16.18 -13.18 -2.72
CA VAL A 60 15.00 -13.14 -3.60
C VAL A 60 13.72 -13.41 -2.79
N LEU A 61 13.73 -14.44 -1.94
CA LEU A 61 12.57 -14.76 -1.10
C LEU A 61 12.25 -13.63 -0.11
N ALA A 62 13.27 -13.07 0.54
CA ALA A 62 13.12 -11.94 1.46
C ALA A 62 12.60 -10.68 0.76
N GLY A 63 13.20 -10.32 -0.38
CA GLY A 63 12.76 -9.17 -1.18
C GLY A 63 11.33 -9.32 -1.67
N LEU A 64 10.95 -10.52 -2.17
CA LEU A 64 9.58 -10.82 -2.57
C LEU A 64 8.62 -10.71 -1.39
N MET A 65 8.98 -11.28 -0.23
CA MET A 65 8.16 -11.18 0.98
C MET A 65 7.94 -9.73 1.39
N LEU A 66 8.97 -8.88 1.37
CA LEU A 66 8.85 -7.46 1.70
C LEU A 66 7.93 -6.72 0.73
N VAL A 67 8.08 -6.96 -0.57
CA VAL A 67 7.24 -6.34 -1.60
C VAL A 67 5.79 -6.77 -1.44
N LEU A 68 5.54 -8.06 -1.22
CA LEU A 68 4.20 -8.59 -0.97
C LEU A 68 3.61 -8.07 0.35
N ALA A 69 4.38 -7.99 1.43
CA ALA A 69 3.93 -7.46 2.71
C ALA A 69 3.51 -5.99 2.61
N ALA A 70 4.31 -5.17 1.93
CA ALA A 70 3.95 -3.77 1.68
C ALA A 70 2.76 -3.61 0.73
N GLY A 71 2.72 -4.41 -0.35
CA GLY A 71 1.59 -4.42 -1.29
C GLY A 71 0.29 -4.83 -0.60
N THR A 72 0.33 -5.85 0.25
CA THR A 72 -0.81 -6.30 1.06
C THR A 72 -1.22 -5.27 2.12
N TYR A 73 -0.27 -4.64 2.81
CA TYR A 73 -0.54 -3.55 3.74
C TYR A 73 -1.30 -2.40 3.06
N LEU A 74 -0.80 -1.92 1.92
CA LEU A 74 -1.46 -0.86 1.15
C LEU A 74 -2.80 -1.32 0.56
N TYR A 75 -2.89 -2.57 0.13
CA TYR A 75 -4.12 -3.17 -0.35
C TYR A 75 -5.22 -3.20 0.72
N TYR A 76 -4.90 -3.62 1.95
CA TYR A 76 -5.86 -3.58 3.06
C TYR A 76 -6.25 -2.14 3.42
N GLY A 77 -5.30 -1.20 3.40
CA GLY A 77 -5.58 0.22 3.57
C GLY A 77 -6.55 0.77 2.51
N GLY A 78 -6.35 0.39 1.24
CA GLY A 78 -7.23 0.76 0.14
C GLY A 78 -8.63 0.17 0.29
N MET A 79 -8.71 -1.12 0.60
CA MET A 79 -9.97 -1.83 0.77
C MET A 79 -10.83 -1.23 1.89
N ASN A 80 -10.22 -0.86 3.01
CA ASN A 80 -10.93 -0.19 4.11
C ASN A 80 -11.43 1.21 3.70
N ALA A 81 -10.62 1.98 2.98
CA ALA A 81 -11.03 3.29 2.46
C ALA A 81 -12.20 3.16 1.46
N GLY A 82 -12.12 2.23 0.51
CA GLY A 82 -13.19 1.98 -0.46
C GLY A 82 -14.48 1.47 0.19
N GLN A 83 -14.38 0.62 1.22
CA GLN A 83 -15.52 0.16 2.01
C GLN A 83 -16.19 1.32 2.75
N SER A 84 -15.41 2.24 3.32
CA SER A 84 -15.93 3.41 4.03
C SER A 84 -16.66 4.36 3.07
N ASP A 85 -16.09 4.64 1.90
CA ASP A 85 -16.71 5.48 0.88
C ASP A 85 -17.98 4.83 0.30
N ALA A 86 -18.01 3.51 0.15
CA ALA A 86 -19.19 2.77 -0.30
C ALA A 86 -20.31 2.79 0.76
N ALA A 87 -19.94 2.62 2.04
CA ALA A 87 -20.89 2.76 3.14
C ALA A 87 -21.47 4.17 3.23
N PHE A 88 -20.65 5.20 3.00
CA PHE A 88 -21.10 6.59 2.95
C PHE A 88 -22.09 6.81 1.79
N GLY A 89 -21.81 6.25 0.61
CA GLY A 89 -22.72 6.31 -0.54
C GLY A 89 -24.08 5.64 -0.31
N GLU A 90 -24.13 4.55 0.46
CA GLU A 90 -25.40 3.94 0.89
C GLU A 90 -26.20 4.85 1.83
N ILE A 91 -25.53 5.50 2.79
CA ILE A 91 -26.18 6.40 3.76
C ILE A 91 -26.72 7.65 3.04
N MET A 92 -25.94 8.24 2.13
CA MET A 92 -26.40 9.42 1.37
C MET A 92 -27.56 9.07 0.44
N TYR A 93 -27.56 7.87 -0.14
CA TYR A 93 -28.69 7.39 -0.93
C TYR A 93 -29.97 7.27 -0.08
N GLN A 94 -29.88 6.72 1.14
CA GLN A 94 -31.02 6.66 2.07
C GLN A 94 -31.55 8.06 2.43
N ARG A 95 -30.65 9.00 2.77
CA ARG A 95 -31.06 10.38 3.06
C ARG A 95 -31.79 11.06 1.91
N ARG A 96 -31.35 10.81 0.67
CA ARG A 96 -32.02 11.33 -0.53
C ARG A 96 -33.43 10.74 -0.68
N GLN A 97 -33.61 9.46 -0.36
CA GLN A 97 -34.94 8.83 -0.36
C GLN A 97 -35.86 9.35 0.76
N GLU A 98 -35.29 9.74 1.90
CA GLU A 98 -36.00 10.37 3.00
C GLU A 98 -36.37 11.84 2.71
N GLY A 99 -36.02 12.37 1.54
CA GLY A 99 -36.34 13.74 1.11
C GLY A 99 -35.34 14.79 1.60
N HIS A 100 -34.23 14.40 2.22
CA HIS A 100 -33.18 15.32 2.62
C HIS A 100 -32.30 15.73 1.43
N ALA A 101 -31.95 17.01 1.35
CA ALA A 101 -31.03 17.51 0.33
C ALA A 101 -29.61 16.97 0.59
N VAL A 102 -29.00 16.39 -0.45
CA VAL A 102 -27.60 15.92 -0.42
C VAL A 102 -26.74 16.99 -1.07
N SER A 103 -25.71 17.45 -0.34
CA SER A 103 -24.76 18.43 -0.87
C SER A 103 -23.93 17.80 -2.00
N PRO A 104 -23.60 18.56 -3.06
CA PRO A 104 -22.71 18.07 -4.13
C PRO A 104 -21.33 17.67 -3.60
N ALA A 105 -20.88 18.24 -2.48
CA ALA A 105 -19.63 17.83 -1.83
C ALA A 105 -19.71 16.41 -1.24
N ASP A 106 -20.85 16.05 -0.64
CA ASP A 106 -21.08 14.72 -0.07
C ASP A 106 -21.27 13.67 -1.18
N GLU A 107 -21.96 14.04 -2.26
CA GLU A 107 -22.06 13.17 -3.44
C GLU A 107 -20.68 12.88 -4.04
N ASN A 108 -19.84 13.90 -4.21
CA ASN A 108 -18.48 13.75 -4.73
C ASN A 108 -17.57 12.86 -3.87
N ARG A 109 -17.83 12.78 -2.56
CA ARG A 109 -17.07 11.94 -1.62
C ARG A 109 -17.37 10.45 -1.80
N CYS A 110 -18.55 10.10 -2.29
CA CYS A 110 -19.00 8.72 -2.43
C CYS A 110 -18.04 7.86 -3.28
N PHE A 111 -18.22 6.54 -3.19
CA PHE A 111 -17.33 5.59 -3.85
C PHE A 111 -17.28 5.79 -5.38
N HIS A 112 -16.07 5.72 -5.93
CA HIS A 112 -15.84 5.59 -7.37
C HIS A 112 -14.60 4.70 -7.59
N PRO A 113 -14.65 3.65 -8.43
CA PRO A 113 -13.57 2.66 -8.55
C PRO A 113 -12.21 3.28 -8.94
N ALA A 114 -12.21 4.28 -9.81
CA ALA A 114 -10.99 4.97 -10.25
C ALA A 114 -10.37 5.91 -9.17
N LYS A 115 -11.09 6.27 -8.11
CA LYS A 115 -10.61 7.21 -7.07
C LYS A 115 -9.37 6.67 -6.35
N GLY A 116 -9.34 5.35 -6.09
CA GLY A 116 -8.19 4.68 -5.48
C GLY A 116 -6.95 4.69 -6.37
N PHE A 117 -7.11 4.43 -7.67
CA PHE A 117 -6.01 4.50 -8.64
C PHE A 117 -5.50 5.93 -8.84
N PHE A 118 -6.40 6.91 -8.88
CA PHE A 118 -6.03 8.31 -8.94
C PHE A 118 -5.22 8.73 -7.71
N ALA A 119 -5.70 8.40 -6.50
CA ALA A 119 -4.98 8.71 -5.27
C ALA A 119 -3.61 7.99 -5.18
N ALA A 120 -3.55 6.71 -5.57
CA ALA A 120 -2.30 5.95 -5.63
C ALA A 120 -1.29 6.58 -6.60
N SER A 121 -1.73 6.93 -7.80
CA SER A 121 -0.90 7.55 -8.83
C SER A 121 -0.41 8.92 -8.38
N LEU A 122 -1.30 9.76 -7.84
CA LEU A 122 -0.97 11.09 -7.35
C LEU A 122 0.04 11.05 -6.20
N GLY A 123 -0.10 10.09 -5.28
CA GLY A 123 0.83 9.91 -4.17
C GLY A 123 2.20 9.39 -4.61
N ALA A 124 2.25 8.55 -5.65
CA ALA A 124 3.50 7.98 -6.16
C ALA A 124 4.23 8.91 -7.15
N LEU A 125 3.50 9.79 -7.83
CA LEU A 125 3.99 10.68 -8.88
C LEU A 125 5.30 11.43 -8.55
N PRO A 126 5.43 12.13 -7.40
CA PRO A 126 6.68 12.85 -7.10
C PRO A 126 7.89 11.91 -7.03
N TYR A 127 7.72 10.73 -6.44
CA TYR A 127 8.79 9.74 -6.33
C TYR A 127 9.14 9.10 -7.68
N CYS A 128 8.13 8.81 -8.50
CA CYS A 128 8.34 8.30 -9.85
C CYS A 128 9.09 9.29 -10.75
N LEU A 129 8.79 10.59 -10.65
CA LEU A 129 9.51 11.61 -11.41
C LEU A 129 10.98 11.69 -11.00
N ILE A 130 11.26 11.68 -9.69
CA ILE A 130 12.64 11.68 -9.18
C ILE A 130 13.36 10.40 -9.62
N ALA A 131 12.71 9.24 -9.50
CA ALA A 131 13.26 7.96 -9.94
C ALA A 131 13.54 7.94 -11.44
N LEU A 132 12.68 8.55 -12.25
CA LEU A 132 12.85 8.64 -13.70
C LEU A 132 14.12 9.42 -14.07
N VAL A 133 14.35 10.55 -13.40
CA VAL A 133 15.59 11.33 -13.59
C VAL A 133 16.81 10.47 -13.26
N PHE A 134 16.82 9.79 -12.11
CA PHE A 134 17.95 8.92 -11.74
C PHE A 134 18.11 7.69 -12.64
N ALA A 135 17.02 7.16 -13.19
CA ALA A 135 17.08 6.05 -14.15
C ALA A 135 17.83 6.44 -15.42
N PHE A 136 17.67 7.67 -15.92
CA PHE A 136 18.42 8.19 -17.07
C PHE A 136 19.87 8.53 -16.72
N LEU A 137 20.13 8.96 -15.49
CA LEU A 137 21.48 9.26 -15.01
C LEU A 137 22.24 8.03 -14.50
N ALA A 138 21.61 6.86 -14.46
CA ALA A 138 22.20 5.64 -13.93
C ALA A 138 23.39 5.18 -14.78
N GLN A 139 24.55 5.07 -14.14
CA GLN A 139 25.79 4.58 -14.72
C GLN A 139 26.21 3.28 -14.02
N PRO A 140 26.99 2.41 -14.69
CA PRO A 140 27.53 1.21 -14.05
C PRO A 140 28.30 1.58 -12.79
N SER A 141 28.11 0.82 -11.71
CA SER A 141 28.83 1.06 -10.46
C SER A 141 30.33 0.81 -10.67
N THR A 142 31.09 1.88 -10.88
CA THR A 142 32.55 1.81 -10.93
C THR A 142 33.11 1.83 -9.52
N TYR A 143 34.12 1.00 -9.25
CA TYR A 143 34.89 1.10 -8.01
C TYR A 143 35.68 2.42 -8.04
N THR A 144 35.15 3.45 -7.39
CA THR A 144 35.93 4.64 -7.05
C THR A 144 36.76 4.32 -5.81
N LEU A 145 38.02 4.69 -5.84
CA LEU A 145 38.91 4.62 -4.68
C LEU A 145 38.23 5.31 -3.48
N GLY A 146 38.13 4.58 -2.36
CA GLY A 146 37.44 5.07 -1.16
C GLY A 146 38.19 6.22 -0.50
N VAL A 147 37.50 6.94 0.40
CA VAL A 147 38.13 8.01 1.20
C VAL A 147 39.33 7.48 1.99
N LEU A 148 40.35 8.34 2.08
CA LEU A 148 41.59 8.03 2.78
C LEU A 148 41.31 7.63 4.25
N PRO A 149 41.78 6.46 4.72
CA PRO A 149 41.62 6.08 6.12
C PRO A 149 42.23 7.13 7.06
N THR A 150 41.60 7.37 8.21
CA THR A 150 42.02 8.39 9.19
C THR A 150 43.41 8.14 9.79
N TRP A 151 43.94 6.93 9.75
CA TRP A 151 45.34 6.66 10.13
C TRP A 151 46.33 7.07 9.04
N MET A 152 45.88 7.14 7.78
CA MET A 152 46.69 7.51 6.63
C MET A 152 46.71 9.03 6.41
N THR A 153 45.78 9.78 7.01
CA THR A 153 45.77 11.26 6.96
C THR A 153 46.98 11.91 7.60
N SER A 154 47.73 11.22 8.47
CA SER A 154 48.99 11.75 9.02
C SER A 154 50.10 11.82 7.96
N TYR A 155 50.03 10.95 6.94
CA TYR A 155 51.01 10.86 5.86
C TYR A 155 50.74 11.86 4.72
N THR A 156 49.61 12.59 4.72
CA THR A 156 49.34 13.62 3.71
C THR A 156 50.29 14.82 3.83
N ARG A 157 50.95 15.01 4.98
CA ARG A 157 51.96 16.06 5.18
C ARG A 157 53.36 15.67 4.72
N GLN A 158 53.56 14.42 4.31
CA GLN A 158 54.88 13.91 3.94
C GLN A 158 55.18 14.18 2.47
N SER A 159 56.29 14.89 2.21
CA SER A 159 56.74 15.24 0.86
C SER A 159 56.98 13.97 0.01
N GLY A 160 56.32 13.87 -1.14
CA GLY A 160 56.44 12.74 -2.09
C GLY A 160 55.25 11.78 -2.08
N ILE A 161 54.47 11.72 -1.01
CA ILE A 161 53.25 10.87 -0.91
C ILE A 161 52.00 11.74 -0.68
N GLY A 162 52.18 12.92 -0.07
CA GLY A 162 51.11 13.84 0.29
C GLY A 162 50.17 14.22 -0.86
N ASP A 163 50.72 14.52 -2.04
CA ASP A 163 49.92 14.90 -3.22
C ASP A 163 49.06 13.75 -3.74
N ALA A 164 49.57 12.52 -3.67
CA ALA A 164 48.82 11.32 -4.04
C ALA A 164 47.70 11.02 -3.04
N LEU A 165 47.91 11.27 -1.75
CA LEU A 165 46.88 11.08 -0.72
C LEU A 165 45.85 12.22 -0.68
N ALA A 166 46.24 13.45 -1.05
CA ALA A 166 45.34 14.59 -1.17
C ALA A 166 44.25 14.36 -2.21
N TYR A 167 44.53 13.58 -3.26
CA TYR A 167 43.54 13.13 -4.25
C TYR A 167 42.36 12.35 -3.62
N TYR A 168 42.57 11.71 -2.46
CA TYR A 168 41.55 10.94 -1.74
C TYR A 168 40.77 11.77 -0.70
N GLN A 169 41.11 13.05 -0.52
CA GLN A 169 40.47 13.94 0.45
C GLN A 169 39.23 14.66 -0.11
N SER A 170 38.60 14.17 -1.19
CA SER A 170 37.37 14.75 -1.74
C SER A 170 36.23 14.67 -0.71
N HIS A 171 36.08 15.71 0.09
CA HIS A 171 34.94 15.93 0.97
C HIS A 171 33.82 16.54 0.13
N GLU A 172 33.18 15.73 -0.71
CA GLU A 172 31.89 16.13 -1.27
C GLU A 172 30.87 16.14 -0.11
N GLY A 173 30.41 17.34 0.26
CA GLY A 173 29.30 17.48 1.21
C GLY A 173 28.04 16.78 0.71
N ILE A 174 27.09 16.50 1.61
CA ILE A 174 25.82 15.86 1.24
C ILE A 174 25.06 16.79 0.28
N SER A 175 25.06 16.45 -1.01
CA SER A 175 24.32 17.18 -2.03
C SER A 175 22.82 16.87 -1.97
N VAL A 176 21.97 17.79 -2.45
CA VAL A 176 20.53 17.55 -2.60
C VAL A 176 20.27 16.31 -3.47
N ALA A 177 21.08 16.12 -4.51
CA ALA A 177 21.03 14.94 -5.36
C ALA A 177 21.32 13.65 -4.57
N ALA A 178 22.27 13.66 -3.62
CA ALA A 178 22.54 12.52 -2.75
C ALA A 178 21.33 12.19 -1.86
N VAL A 179 20.66 13.19 -1.29
CA VAL A 179 19.44 13.00 -0.47
C VAL A 179 18.31 12.39 -1.31
N LEU A 180 18.04 12.95 -2.49
CA LEU A 180 17.00 12.44 -3.39
C LEU A 180 17.33 11.02 -3.90
N ARG A 181 18.61 10.73 -4.12
CA ARG A 181 19.06 9.38 -4.50
C ARG A 181 18.83 8.39 -3.37
N ILE A 182 19.16 8.74 -2.12
CA ILE A 182 18.89 7.90 -0.94
C ILE A 182 17.39 7.63 -0.81
N LEU A 183 16.57 8.66 -1.02
CA LEU A 183 15.11 8.51 -1.00
C LEU A 183 14.65 7.46 -2.03
N VAL A 184 14.97 7.61 -3.32
CA VAL A 184 14.58 6.63 -4.35
C VAL A 184 15.19 5.25 -4.09
N ARG A 185 16.45 5.20 -3.64
CA ARG A 185 17.13 3.95 -3.29
C ARG A 185 16.36 3.21 -2.20
N SER A 186 15.90 3.90 -1.16
CA SER A 186 15.11 3.32 -0.07
C SER A 186 13.86 2.59 -0.58
N MET A 187 13.18 3.15 -1.59
CA MET A 187 11.96 2.59 -2.18
C MET A 187 12.22 1.35 -3.05
N THR A 188 13.45 1.22 -3.56
CA THR A 188 13.85 0.16 -4.50
C THR A 188 14.82 -0.84 -3.88
N MET A 189 15.15 -0.66 -2.58
CA MET A 189 16.13 -1.48 -1.86
C MET A 189 15.87 -2.99 -1.95
N PRO A 190 14.62 -3.50 -1.86
CA PRO A 190 14.38 -4.94 -1.97
C PRO A 190 14.86 -5.53 -3.31
N PHE A 191 14.75 -4.76 -4.40
CA PHE A 191 15.18 -5.17 -5.74
C PHE A 191 16.69 -5.01 -5.91
N ILE A 192 17.24 -3.90 -5.45
CA ILE A 192 18.68 -3.62 -5.48
C ILE A 192 19.46 -4.65 -4.68
N ASN A 193 18.97 -5.04 -3.50
CA ASN A 193 19.64 -6.00 -2.63
C ASN A 193 19.91 -7.34 -3.35
N VAL A 194 18.94 -7.77 -4.16
CA VAL A 194 19.06 -8.95 -5.04
C VAL A 194 20.03 -8.66 -6.19
N ALA A 195 19.84 -7.53 -6.88
CA ALA A 195 20.62 -7.16 -8.07
C ALA A 195 22.12 -7.06 -7.80
N VAL A 196 22.52 -6.53 -6.63
CA VAL A 196 23.93 -6.43 -6.20
C VAL A 196 24.60 -7.80 -6.16
N LYS A 197 23.88 -8.86 -5.78
CA LYS A 197 24.44 -10.22 -5.75
C LYS A 197 24.52 -10.87 -7.15
N LEU A 198 23.70 -10.40 -8.09
CA LEU A 198 23.67 -10.89 -9.47
C LEU A 198 24.76 -10.25 -10.35
N GLY A 199 25.23 -9.05 -10.01
CA GLY A 199 26.35 -8.38 -10.67
C GLY A 199 26.07 -6.91 -11.03
N VAL A 200 27.05 -6.29 -11.67
CA VAL A 200 27.02 -4.86 -12.01
C VAL A 200 25.92 -4.54 -13.03
N ASP A 201 25.77 -5.37 -14.07
CA ASP A 201 24.72 -5.18 -15.09
C ASP A 201 23.32 -5.30 -14.51
N ALA A 202 23.09 -6.28 -13.63
CA ALA A 202 21.82 -6.46 -12.94
C ALA A 202 21.49 -5.25 -12.06
N THR A 203 22.50 -4.68 -11.39
CA THR A 203 22.34 -3.47 -10.56
C THR A 203 21.97 -2.27 -11.41
N LEU A 204 22.60 -2.10 -12.58
CA LEU A 204 22.27 -1.04 -13.53
C LEU A 204 20.83 -1.17 -14.04
N TRP A 205 20.40 -2.38 -14.38
CA TRP A 205 19.02 -2.64 -14.79
C TRP A 205 18.02 -2.36 -13.66
N ALA A 206 18.34 -2.73 -12.42
CA ALA A 206 17.50 -2.43 -11.28
C ALA A 206 17.33 -0.92 -11.06
N GLU A 207 18.38 -0.13 -11.28
CA GLU A 207 18.33 1.34 -11.20
C GLU A 207 17.52 1.96 -12.35
N ARG A 208 17.68 1.45 -13.58
CA ARG A 208 16.89 1.92 -14.75
C ARG A 208 15.40 1.60 -14.61
N LEU A 209 15.06 0.47 -13.99
CA LEU A 209 13.69 0.05 -13.74
C LEU A 209 13.11 0.65 -12.45
N SER A 210 13.87 1.48 -11.71
CA SER A 210 13.42 2.13 -10.48
C SER A 210 12.06 2.85 -10.57
N PRO A 211 11.68 3.53 -11.66
CA PRO A 211 10.37 4.18 -11.74
C PRO A 211 9.20 3.19 -11.69
N LEU A 212 9.40 1.99 -12.24
CA LEU A 212 8.42 0.91 -12.22
C LEU A 212 8.35 0.24 -10.85
N TRP A 213 9.50 -0.01 -10.23
CA TRP A 213 9.58 -0.60 -8.89
C TRP A 213 8.84 0.23 -7.83
N VAL A 214 8.95 1.56 -7.93
CA VAL A 214 8.26 2.51 -7.02
C VAL A 214 6.73 2.40 -7.11
N LEU A 215 6.18 1.99 -8.26
CA LEU A 215 4.73 1.90 -8.48
C LEU A 215 4.10 0.60 -7.94
N ILE A 216 4.89 -0.44 -7.70
CA ILE A 216 4.36 -1.77 -7.36
C ILE A 216 3.54 -1.74 -6.07
N ALA A 217 4.09 -1.18 -4.99
CA ALA A 217 3.38 -1.14 -3.71
C ALA A 217 2.12 -0.24 -3.77
N PRO A 218 2.17 1.01 -4.33
CA PRO A 218 1.00 1.86 -4.52
C PRO A 218 -0.13 1.22 -5.33
N LEU A 219 0.18 0.40 -6.35
CA LEU A 219 -0.85 -0.30 -7.13
C LEU A 219 -1.72 -1.20 -6.26
N GLY A 220 -1.13 -1.82 -5.22
CA GLY A 220 -1.86 -2.59 -4.21
C GLY A 220 -3.01 -1.80 -3.60
N TYR A 221 -2.81 -0.51 -3.32
CA TYR A 221 -3.88 0.36 -2.81
C TYR A 221 -5.01 0.57 -3.81
N GLY A 222 -4.69 0.82 -5.09
CA GLY A 222 -5.69 1.02 -6.13
C GLY A 222 -6.60 -0.19 -6.29
N PHE A 223 -6.01 -1.38 -6.38
CA PHE A 223 -6.76 -2.64 -6.42
C PHE A 223 -7.56 -2.89 -5.13
N GLY A 224 -6.95 -2.63 -3.97
CA GLY A 224 -7.61 -2.74 -2.68
C GLY A 224 -8.85 -1.87 -2.61
N TYR A 225 -8.74 -0.60 -3.00
CA TYR A 225 -9.84 0.36 -3.01
C TYR A 225 -11.02 -0.13 -3.86
N ALA A 226 -10.75 -0.61 -5.07
CA ALA A 226 -11.79 -1.18 -5.94
C ALA A 226 -12.51 -2.38 -5.28
N GLN A 227 -11.78 -3.22 -4.54
CA GLN A 227 -12.36 -4.35 -3.80
C GLN A 227 -13.16 -3.93 -2.55
N GLY A 228 -13.02 -2.69 -2.07
CA GLY A 228 -13.78 -2.16 -0.94
C GLY A 228 -15.30 -2.26 -1.13
N LEU A 229 -15.78 -2.15 -2.37
CA LEU A 229 -17.20 -2.31 -2.69
C LEU A 229 -17.68 -3.76 -2.55
N ALA A 230 -16.87 -4.73 -2.97
CA ALA A 230 -17.16 -6.15 -2.76
C ALA A 230 -17.13 -6.51 -1.25
N LEU A 231 -16.19 -5.94 -0.50
CA LEU A 231 -16.15 -6.08 0.95
C LEU A 231 -17.44 -5.51 1.59
N ARG A 232 -17.90 -4.35 1.14
CA ARG A 232 -19.14 -3.74 1.66
C ARG A 232 -20.36 -4.62 1.41
N ARG A 233 -20.51 -5.19 0.21
CA ARG A 233 -21.58 -6.13 -0.11
C ARG A 233 -21.55 -7.39 0.76
N LYS A 234 -20.36 -7.95 1.02
CA LYS A 234 -20.19 -9.06 1.98
C LYS A 234 -20.66 -8.69 3.39
N ILE A 235 -20.33 -7.49 3.86
CA ILE A 235 -20.79 -6.98 5.17
C ILE A 235 -22.32 -6.86 5.20
N ASN A 236 -22.93 -6.27 4.18
CA ASN A 236 -24.39 -6.15 4.07
C ASN A 236 -25.08 -7.52 4.08
N THR A 237 -24.51 -8.49 3.36
CA THR A 237 -25.01 -9.87 3.32
C THR A 237 -24.89 -10.52 4.70
N GLY A 238 -23.77 -10.31 5.40
CA GLY A 238 -23.56 -10.77 6.77
C GLY A 238 -24.58 -10.20 7.77
N ILE A 239 -24.89 -8.91 7.66
CA ILE A 239 -25.92 -8.24 8.47
C ILE A 239 -27.29 -8.88 8.23
N LEU A 240 -27.69 -9.07 6.98
CA LEU A 240 -28.97 -9.70 6.64
C LEU A 240 -29.08 -11.14 7.20
N ILE A 241 -28.01 -11.93 7.09
CA ILE A 241 -27.97 -13.29 7.65
C ILE A 241 -28.12 -13.23 9.18
N GLY A 242 -27.43 -12.29 9.83
CA GLY A 242 -27.54 -12.04 11.26
C GLY A 242 -28.97 -11.73 11.68
N ASP A 243 -29.63 -10.80 10.99
CA ASP A 243 -31.01 -10.40 11.25
C ASP A 243 -31.99 -11.55 11.04
N GLN A 244 -31.81 -12.35 9.98
CA GLN A 244 -32.64 -13.53 9.74
C GLN A 244 -32.47 -14.58 10.84
N ARG A 245 -31.24 -14.81 11.32
CA ARG A 245 -30.98 -15.72 12.46
C ARG A 245 -31.63 -15.20 13.74
N LYS A 246 -31.53 -13.90 14.01
CA LYS A 246 -32.18 -13.25 15.16
C LYS A 246 -33.70 -13.39 15.10
N LYS A 247 -34.32 -13.05 13.96
CA LYS A 247 -35.78 -13.22 13.74
C LYS A 247 -36.23 -14.68 13.89
N ARG A 248 -35.43 -15.65 13.41
CA ARG A 248 -35.73 -17.09 13.59
C ARG A 248 -35.68 -17.50 15.06
N ARG A 249 -34.70 -17.00 15.82
CA ARG A 249 -34.58 -17.24 17.26
C ARG A 249 -35.76 -16.64 18.03
N GLU A 250 -36.10 -15.38 17.77
CA GLU A 250 -37.26 -14.72 18.37
C GLU A 250 -38.57 -15.43 18.05
N ARG A 251 -38.77 -15.90 16.81
CA ARG A 251 -39.95 -16.70 16.44
C ARG A 251 -40.02 -18.03 17.19
N ARG A 252 -38.89 -18.71 17.42
CA ARG A 252 -38.83 -19.95 18.21
C ARG A 252 -39.15 -19.68 19.68
N GLU A 253 -38.58 -18.63 20.25
CA GLU A 253 -38.84 -18.21 21.64
C GLU A 253 -40.30 -17.79 21.84
N ARG A 254 -40.89 -17.03 20.91
CA ARG A 254 -42.33 -16.69 20.92
C ARG A 254 -43.21 -17.93 20.86
N LYS A 255 -42.91 -18.89 19.98
CA LYS A 255 -43.64 -20.17 19.90
C LYS A 255 -43.49 -21.02 21.17
N ALA A 256 -42.31 -21.04 21.79
CA ALA A 256 -42.09 -21.74 23.06
C ALA A 256 -42.88 -21.10 24.21
N ARG A 257 -42.91 -19.76 24.30
CA ARG A 257 -43.72 -19.03 25.29
C ARG A 257 -45.23 -19.25 25.06
N ALA A 258 -45.68 -19.24 23.81
CA ALA A 258 -47.08 -19.51 23.47
C ALA A 258 -47.51 -20.94 23.85
N ARG A 259 -46.65 -21.94 23.63
CA ARG A 259 -46.92 -23.34 24.04
C ARG A 259 -46.95 -23.55 25.55
N ARG A 260 -46.20 -22.76 26.31
CA ARG A 260 -46.18 -22.80 27.78
C ARG A 260 -47.41 -22.12 28.41
N ASN A 261 -48.03 -21.18 27.69
CA ASN A 261 -49.21 -20.43 28.13
C ASN A 261 -50.54 -20.95 27.55
N THR A 262 -50.54 -22.01 26.75
CA THR A 262 -51.78 -22.72 26.41
C THR A 262 -52.23 -23.50 27.64
N PRO A 263 -53.37 -23.14 28.28
CA PRO A 263 -53.90 -23.94 29.36
C PRO A 263 -54.24 -25.31 28.79
N GLU A 264 -53.68 -26.35 29.41
CA GLU A 264 -54.21 -27.70 29.27
C GLU A 264 -55.72 -27.60 29.47
N ARG A 265 -56.47 -27.95 28.43
CA ARG A 265 -57.90 -28.19 28.55
C ARG A 265 -58.04 -29.27 29.60
N LEU A 266 -58.48 -28.85 30.79
CA LEU A 266 -59.11 -29.69 31.79
C LEU A 266 -60.14 -30.56 31.07
N ILE A 267 -59.80 -31.83 30.91
CA ILE A 267 -60.75 -32.93 30.73
C ILE A 267 -60.66 -33.74 32.01
#